data_AF-A0AA39CAX4-F1
#
_entry.id   AF-A0AA39CAX4-F1
#
_cell.length_a   1.000
_cell.length_b   1.000
_cell.length_c   1.000
_cell.angle_alpha   90.00
_cell.angle_beta   90.00
_cell.angle_gamma   90.00
#
_symmetry.space_group_name_H-M   'P 1'
#
loop_
_entity.id
_entity.type
_entity.pdbx_description
1 polymer ?
#
loop_
_entity_poly.entity_id
_entity_poly.type
_entity_poly.pdbx_seq_one_letter_code
_entity_poly.pdbx_strand_id
1 'polypeptide(L)'
;MNITEVLRRIDAYPKTLEDFRVKTFGGALITIISSIFMVVLFLSELRDYLTPSLNEELFVDTSRSAKLKINLDIVIPSISCDLLSLDAMDTTGEQHLQIEHNIYKRRLDLDGKPIEDPKKTDISEIKKSKHQENQTVETTTVACGSCYGAENEDLNITCCQTCDDVKQAYLKRQWAIKNLSSIKQCENVKSSETLKHAFLEGCQIYGYMEVNRVGGSFHISPGHSFSINHIHVHDVQPYASTQFNMTHRIRHLSFGVNVPGVSNPIDGTIVVADEECSTIIII
;
A
#
# COMPACT_ATOMS: atom_id res chain seq x y z
N MET A 1 24.41 36.64 -37.83
CA MET A 1 23.38 37.28 -38.68
C MET A 1 22.92 38.53 -37.96
N ASN A 2 23.01 39.69 -38.61
CA ASN A 2 22.60 40.96 -37.99
C ASN A 2 21.08 40.95 -37.77
N ILE A 3 20.65 41.15 -36.52
CA ILE A 3 19.23 41.21 -36.11
C ILE A 3 18.46 42.26 -36.93
N THR A 4 19.14 43.33 -37.33
CA THR A 4 18.59 44.40 -38.17
C THR A 4 18.20 43.93 -39.57
N GLU A 5 18.92 42.99 -40.19
CA GLU A 5 18.56 42.41 -41.48
C GLU A 5 17.37 41.47 -41.38
N VAL A 6 17.22 40.77 -40.25
CA VAL A 6 16.09 39.87 -39.99
C VAL A 6 14.81 40.69 -39.75
N LEU A 7 14.89 41.75 -38.93
CA LEU A 7 13.78 42.69 -38.71
C LEU A 7 13.32 43.36 -40.00
N ARG A 8 14.26 43.73 -40.88
CA ARG A 8 13.94 44.35 -42.17
C ARG A 8 13.22 43.40 -43.14
N ARG A 9 13.37 42.07 -42.98
CA ARG A 9 12.62 41.07 -43.77
C ARG A 9 11.21 40.79 -43.23
N ILE A 10 10.94 41.08 -41.96
CA ILE A 10 9.62 40.88 -41.32
C ILE A 10 8.68 42.07 -41.58
N ASP A 11 9.22 43.20 -42.03
CA ASP A 11 8.44 44.40 -42.34
C ASP A 11 7.68 44.25 -43.68
N ALA A 12 6.40 43.91 -43.60
CA ALA A 12 5.55 43.64 -44.76
C ALA A 12 5.08 44.90 -45.53
N TYR A 13 5.35 46.11 -45.01
CA TYR A 13 4.80 47.35 -45.56
C TYR A 13 5.86 48.23 -46.25
N PRO A 14 5.55 48.79 -47.45
CA PRO A 14 6.46 49.72 -48.14
C PRO A 14 6.65 51.01 -47.34
N LYS A 15 7.91 51.46 -47.18
CA LYS A 15 8.25 52.69 -46.47
C LYS A 15 7.83 53.92 -47.28
N THR A 16 7.22 54.90 -46.62
CA THR A 16 6.87 56.19 -47.22
C THR A 16 8.11 57.08 -47.42
N LEU A 17 8.06 57.96 -48.43
CA LEU A 17 9.11 58.94 -48.73
C LEU A 17 9.36 59.86 -47.52
N GLU A 18 10.63 60.22 -47.26
CA GLU A 18 11.03 60.94 -46.04
C GLU A 18 10.43 62.36 -45.96
N ASP A 19 10.10 62.98 -47.10
CA ASP A 19 9.53 64.33 -47.18
C ASP A 19 8.11 64.45 -46.59
N PHE A 20 7.40 63.33 -46.43
CA PHE A 20 6.08 63.29 -45.78
C PHE A 20 6.13 62.75 -44.34
N ARG A 21 7.33 62.53 -43.77
CA ARG A 21 7.51 61.90 -42.46
C ARG A 21 8.05 62.88 -41.41
N VAL A 22 7.16 63.46 -40.63
CA VAL A 22 7.53 64.25 -39.44
C VAL A 22 7.87 63.31 -38.29
N LYS A 23 9.16 63.20 -37.95
CA LYS A 23 9.62 62.44 -36.77
C LYS A 23 9.45 63.28 -35.52
N THR A 24 8.60 62.87 -34.59
CA THR A 24 8.45 63.50 -33.28
C THR A 24 9.06 62.61 -32.19
N PHE A 25 9.91 63.19 -31.34
CA PHE A 25 10.54 62.46 -30.23
C PHE A 25 9.50 61.95 -29.23
N GLY A 26 8.43 62.72 -28.99
CA GLY A 26 7.32 62.32 -28.12
C GLY A 26 6.54 61.11 -28.65
N GLY A 27 6.31 61.02 -29.97
CA GLY A 27 5.64 59.86 -30.58
C GLY A 27 6.46 58.58 -30.45
N ALA A 28 7.78 58.67 -30.60
CA ALA A 28 8.70 57.56 -30.38
C ALA A 28 8.71 57.10 -28.91
N LEU A 29 8.67 58.03 -27.95
CA LEU A 29 8.62 57.69 -26.53
C LEU A 29 7.32 56.97 -26.17
N ILE A 30 6.17 57.49 -26.63
CA ILE A 30 4.85 56.90 -26.35
C ILE A 30 4.74 55.49 -26.96
N THR A 31 5.24 55.28 -28.18
CA THR A 31 5.21 53.96 -28.84
C THR A 31 6.08 52.94 -28.12
N ILE A 32 7.27 53.33 -27.61
CA ILE A 32 8.12 52.44 -26.81
C ILE A 32 7.41 52.06 -25.50
N ILE A 33 6.85 53.04 -24.78
CA ILE A 33 6.15 52.78 -23.52
C ILE A 33 4.93 51.87 -23.76
N SER A 34 4.11 52.17 -24.77
CA SER A 34 2.94 51.36 -25.12
C SER A 34 3.33 49.93 -25.53
N SER A 35 4.40 49.77 -26.31
CA SER A 35 4.90 48.44 -26.69
C SER A 35 5.39 47.65 -25.48
N ILE A 36 6.07 48.27 -24.53
CA ILE A 36 6.50 47.61 -23.29
C ILE A 36 5.28 47.16 -22.48
N PHE A 37 4.29 48.03 -22.30
CA PHE A 37 3.05 47.67 -21.60
C PHE A 37 2.32 46.52 -22.29
N MET A 38 2.20 46.53 -23.61
CA MET A 38 1.57 45.43 -24.36
C MET A 38 2.32 44.11 -24.19
N VAL A 39 3.66 44.12 -24.20
CA VAL A 39 4.46 42.90 -23.97
C VAL A 39 4.29 42.39 -22.53
N VAL A 40 4.29 43.27 -21.53
CA VAL A 40 4.08 42.87 -20.12
C VAL A 40 2.69 42.24 -19.94
N LEU A 41 1.64 42.88 -20.45
CA LEU A 41 0.28 42.34 -20.39
C LEU A 41 0.17 41.00 -21.12
N PHE A 42 0.76 40.89 -22.31
CA PHE A 42 0.78 39.63 -23.06
C PHE A 42 1.47 38.51 -22.29
N LEU A 43 2.61 38.77 -21.66
CA LEU A 43 3.32 37.77 -20.86
C LEU A 43 2.54 37.39 -19.59
N SER A 44 1.83 38.34 -18.98
CA SER A 44 0.96 38.06 -17.81
C SER A 44 -0.21 37.16 -18.20
N GLU A 45 -0.98 37.54 -19.22
CA GLU A 45 -2.11 36.75 -19.71
C GLU A 45 -1.67 35.38 -20.22
N LEU A 46 -0.52 35.30 -20.90
CA LEU A 46 0.03 34.02 -21.33
C LEU A 46 0.39 33.13 -20.14
N ARG A 47 0.94 33.71 -19.06
CA ARG A 47 1.22 32.97 -17.84
C ARG A 47 -0.06 32.48 -17.19
N ASP A 48 -1.07 33.34 -17.06
CA ASP A 48 -2.35 33.00 -16.45
C ASP A 48 -3.11 31.95 -17.28
N TYR A 49 -3.07 32.03 -18.61
CA TYR A 49 -3.62 31.02 -19.51
C TYR A 49 -2.92 29.66 -19.39
N LEU A 50 -1.60 29.66 -19.17
CA LEU A 50 -0.81 28.44 -18.99
C LEU A 50 -0.89 27.87 -17.58
N THR A 51 -1.38 28.62 -16.59
CA THR A 51 -1.60 28.10 -15.24
C THR A 51 -2.93 27.35 -15.15
N PRO A 52 -2.93 26.04 -14.87
CA PRO A 52 -4.18 25.31 -14.67
C PRO A 52 -4.88 25.78 -13.39
N SER A 53 -6.19 25.99 -13.46
CA SER A 53 -7.04 26.25 -12.29
C SER A 53 -7.74 24.97 -11.82
N LEU A 54 -7.82 24.80 -10.50
CA LEU A 54 -8.51 23.67 -9.87
C LEU A 54 -9.93 24.14 -9.52
N ASN A 55 -10.94 23.58 -10.20
CA ASN A 55 -12.35 23.86 -9.95
C ASN A 55 -13.01 22.63 -9.32
N GLU A 56 -13.68 22.82 -8.19
CA GLU A 56 -14.40 21.76 -7.48
C GLU A 56 -15.88 21.77 -7.92
N GLU A 57 -16.31 20.74 -8.63
CA GLU A 57 -17.69 20.58 -9.06
C GLU A 57 -18.30 19.32 -8.43
N LEU A 58 -19.55 19.45 -7.95
CA LEU A 58 -20.31 18.32 -7.47
C LEU A 58 -21.03 17.64 -8.63
N PHE A 59 -20.70 16.37 -8.88
CA PHE A 59 -21.39 15.54 -9.87
C PHE A 59 -22.04 14.33 -9.20
N VAL A 60 -23.15 13.87 -9.78
CA VAL A 60 -23.76 12.60 -9.38
C VAL A 60 -22.94 11.47 -9.97
N ASP A 61 -22.36 10.65 -9.12
CA ASP A 61 -21.60 9.49 -9.57
C ASP A 61 -22.53 8.46 -10.21
N THR A 62 -22.37 8.27 -11.52
CA THR A 62 -23.10 7.27 -12.32
C THR A 62 -22.26 6.04 -12.62
N SER A 63 -21.01 5.99 -12.14
CA SER A 63 -20.14 4.84 -12.35
C SER A 63 -20.64 3.65 -11.54
N ARG A 64 -20.95 2.54 -12.23
CA ARG A 64 -21.35 1.28 -11.59
C ARG A 64 -20.12 0.39 -11.45
N SER A 65 -19.87 -0.10 -10.23
CA SER A 65 -18.79 -1.06 -9.93
C SER A 65 -17.37 -0.55 -10.22
N ALA A 66 -17.13 0.75 -10.05
CA ALA A 66 -15.77 1.29 -10.11
C ALA A 66 -14.93 0.79 -8.93
N LYS A 67 -13.65 0.52 -9.18
CA LYS A 67 -12.66 0.25 -8.13
C LYS A 67 -11.98 1.54 -7.70
N LEU A 68 -11.72 1.67 -6.41
CA LEU A 68 -10.97 2.76 -5.80
C LEU A 68 -9.59 2.25 -5.38
N LYS A 69 -8.55 2.99 -5.78
CA LYS A 69 -7.17 2.72 -5.37
C LYS A 69 -6.90 3.42 -4.05
N ILE A 70 -6.55 2.70 -2.99
CA ILE A 70 -6.10 3.29 -1.72
C ILE A 70 -4.59 3.18 -1.68
N ASN A 71 -3.88 4.31 -1.62
CA ASN A 71 -2.42 4.34 -1.45
C ASN A 71 -2.10 4.56 0.02
N LEU A 72 -1.25 3.70 0.59
CA LEU A 72 -0.91 3.73 2.01
C LEU A 72 0.60 3.58 2.22
N ASP A 73 1.12 4.27 3.24
CA ASP A 73 2.45 4.12 3.82
C ASP A 73 2.33 4.32 5.33
N ILE A 74 2.38 3.22 6.08
CA ILE A 74 2.14 3.16 7.52
C ILE A 74 3.32 2.46 8.19
N VAL A 75 3.79 3.00 9.30
CA VAL A 75 4.90 2.46 10.08
C VAL A 75 4.42 2.07 11.47
N ILE A 76 4.67 0.83 11.87
CA ILE A 76 4.39 0.27 13.19
C ILE A 76 5.74 -0.11 13.81
N PRO A 77 6.25 0.60 14.82
CA PRO A 77 7.62 0.42 15.31
C PRO A 77 7.80 -0.76 16.28
N SER A 78 6.71 -1.25 16.88
CA SER A 78 6.77 -2.21 18.00
C SER A 78 6.37 -3.65 17.62
N ILE A 79 6.10 -3.91 16.33
CA ILE A 79 5.63 -5.21 15.85
C ILE A 79 6.29 -5.56 14.52
N SER A 80 6.81 -6.79 14.42
CA SER A 80 7.41 -7.33 13.20
C SER A 80 6.38 -7.60 12.09
N CYS A 81 6.82 -7.49 10.83
CA CYS A 81 5.96 -7.62 9.66
C CYS A 81 5.27 -8.97 9.48
N ASP A 82 5.89 -10.04 9.98
CA ASP A 82 5.35 -11.40 9.87
C ASP A 82 4.10 -11.60 10.74
N LEU A 83 3.93 -10.77 11.78
CA LEU A 83 2.80 -10.83 12.68
C LEU A 83 1.62 -9.98 12.19
N LEU A 84 1.79 -9.08 11.23
CA LEU A 84 0.73 -8.15 10.84
C LEU A 84 -0.05 -8.66 9.62
N SER A 85 -1.37 -8.70 9.69
CA SER A 85 -2.26 -8.85 8.53
C SER A 85 -2.86 -7.51 8.13
N LEU A 86 -3.18 -7.36 6.84
CA LEU A 86 -3.92 -6.23 6.29
C LEU A 86 -5.15 -6.80 5.58
N ASP A 87 -6.31 -6.43 6.06
CA ASP A 87 -7.59 -6.97 5.63
C ASP A 87 -8.54 -5.81 5.30
N ALA A 88 -9.28 -5.90 4.19
CA ALA A 88 -10.32 -4.94 3.84
C ALA A 88 -11.67 -5.63 3.71
N MET A 89 -12.72 -4.95 4.19
CA MET A 89 -14.09 -5.43 4.17
C MET A 89 -15.03 -4.34 3.66
N ASP A 90 -15.81 -4.69 2.65
CA ASP A 90 -16.82 -3.82 2.07
C ASP A 90 -18.19 -4.08 2.71
N THR A 91 -19.09 -3.09 2.66
CA THR A 91 -20.50 -3.23 3.11
C THR A 91 -21.28 -4.33 2.38
N THR A 92 -20.81 -4.77 1.21
CA THR A 92 -21.35 -5.89 0.44
C THR A 92 -20.97 -7.25 1.02
N GLY A 93 -20.08 -7.28 2.02
CA GLY A 93 -19.51 -8.51 2.58
C GLY A 93 -18.42 -9.14 1.72
N GLU A 94 -17.97 -8.47 0.64
CA GLU A 94 -16.77 -8.89 -0.08
C GLU A 94 -15.54 -8.63 0.81
N GLN A 95 -14.74 -9.68 0.95
CA GLN A 95 -13.55 -9.68 1.80
C GLN A 95 -12.32 -9.80 0.89
N HIS A 96 -11.47 -8.79 0.91
CA HIS A 96 -10.14 -8.91 0.37
C HIS A 96 -9.19 -9.27 1.53
N LEU A 97 -9.15 -10.57 1.83
CA LEU A 97 -8.21 -11.14 2.80
C LEU A 97 -6.83 -11.20 2.16
N GLN A 98 -5.79 -10.81 2.91
CA GLN A 98 -4.41 -10.84 2.43
C GLN A 98 -4.25 -10.10 1.08
N ILE A 99 -4.49 -8.78 1.08
CA ILE A 99 -4.31 -7.94 -0.11
C ILE A 99 -2.81 -7.86 -0.45
N GLU A 100 -2.30 -8.87 -1.13
CA GLU A 100 -0.85 -9.08 -1.27
C GLU A 100 -0.30 -8.59 -2.61
N HIS A 101 -1.15 -8.26 -3.59
CA HIS A 101 -0.68 -8.07 -4.96
C HIS A 101 0.04 -6.73 -5.21
N ASN A 102 -0.09 -5.73 -4.32
CA ASN A 102 0.56 -4.42 -4.47
C ASN A 102 0.97 -3.78 -3.13
N ILE A 103 0.97 -4.56 -2.05
CA ILE A 103 1.38 -4.15 -0.71
C ILE A 103 2.74 -4.76 -0.41
N TYR A 104 3.63 -3.96 0.14
CA TYR A 104 4.99 -4.34 0.51
C TYR A 104 5.13 -4.18 2.01
N LYS A 105 5.75 -5.18 2.65
CA LYS A 105 6.11 -5.14 4.05
C LYS A 105 7.62 -5.08 4.16
N ARG A 106 8.13 -4.10 4.90
CA ARG A 106 9.57 -3.94 5.13
C ARG A 106 9.84 -3.96 6.63
N ARG A 107 10.72 -4.89 7.04
CA ARG A 107 11.18 -5.01 8.43
C ARG A 107 12.04 -3.80 8.80
N LEU A 108 11.72 -3.21 9.94
CA LEU A 108 12.42 -2.08 10.51
C LEU A 108 13.07 -2.48 11.83
N ASP A 109 14.18 -1.83 12.15
CA ASP A 109 14.79 -1.83 13.47
C ASP A 109 13.96 -0.95 14.44
N LEU A 110 14.23 -1.05 15.74
CA LEU A 110 13.62 -0.20 16.77
C LEU A 110 13.90 1.29 16.51
N ASP A 111 15.03 1.60 15.88
CA ASP A 111 15.42 2.94 15.44
C ASP A 111 14.70 3.40 14.14
N GLY A 112 13.82 2.56 13.58
CA GLY A 112 13.08 2.85 12.35
C GLY A 112 13.90 2.72 11.06
N LYS A 113 15.09 2.10 11.12
CA LYS A 113 15.93 1.85 9.95
C LYS A 113 15.56 0.52 9.28
N PRO A 114 15.60 0.43 7.95
CA PRO A 114 15.27 -0.81 7.26
C PRO A 114 16.39 -1.86 7.47
N ILE A 115 16.02 -3.06 7.95
CA ILE A 115 16.95 -4.18 8.17
C ILE A 115 17.11 -5.01 6.89
N GLU A 116 16.04 -5.14 6.11
CA GLU A 116 15.98 -5.94 4.88
C GLU A 116 15.43 -5.15 3.69
N ASP A 117 15.82 -5.56 2.49
CA ASP A 117 15.18 -5.13 1.25
C ASP A 117 13.68 -5.50 1.25
N PRO A 118 12.82 -4.68 0.63
CA PRO A 118 11.38 -4.90 0.67
C PRO A 118 11.01 -6.23 0.00
N LYS A 119 10.51 -7.16 0.82
CA LYS A 119 9.91 -8.40 0.30
C LYS A 119 8.50 -8.09 -0.18
N LYS A 120 8.21 -8.47 -1.42
CA LYS A 120 6.82 -8.64 -1.84
C LYS A 120 6.21 -9.74 -1.00
N THR A 121 4.95 -9.58 -0.59
CA THR A 121 4.12 -10.69 -0.15
C THR A 121 3.85 -11.57 -1.37
N ASP A 122 4.82 -12.43 -1.69
CA ASP A 122 4.81 -13.27 -2.87
C ASP A 122 4.47 -14.70 -2.43
N ILE A 123 3.24 -15.14 -2.70
CA ILE A 123 2.78 -16.55 -2.69
C ILE A 123 3.67 -17.44 -3.60
N SER A 124 4.55 -16.82 -4.40
CA SER A 124 5.51 -17.46 -5.28
C SER A 124 6.57 -18.30 -4.55
N GLU A 125 6.86 -18.06 -3.26
CA GLU A 125 7.77 -18.97 -2.52
C GLU A 125 7.07 -20.23 -1.96
N ILE A 126 5.75 -20.20 -1.76
CA ILE A 126 4.98 -21.42 -1.42
C ILE A 126 4.79 -22.30 -2.66
N LYS A 127 4.79 -21.73 -3.88
CA LYS A 127 4.64 -22.49 -5.13
C LYS A 127 5.95 -22.89 -5.82
N LYS A 128 7.13 -22.44 -5.35
CA LYS A 128 8.44 -22.93 -5.81
C LYS A 128 8.92 -24.21 -5.10
N SER A 129 8.05 -24.83 -4.32
CA SER A 129 8.12 -26.26 -3.97
C SER A 129 7.09 -27.07 -4.78
N LYS A 130 6.80 -26.70 -6.03
CA LYS A 130 6.20 -27.63 -6.97
C LYS A 130 7.29 -28.53 -7.53
N HIS A 131 7.30 -29.77 -7.05
CA HIS A 131 7.70 -30.99 -7.73
C HIS A 131 8.55 -30.78 -9.00
N GLN A 132 9.87 -30.94 -8.87
CA GLN A 132 10.61 -31.66 -9.90
C GLN A 132 10.12 -33.11 -9.84
N GLU A 133 9.10 -33.38 -10.63
CA GLU A 133 8.74 -34.72 -11.07
C GLU A 133 9.89 -35.19 -11.97
N ASN A 134 10.83 -35.92 -11.38
CA ASN A 134 11.67 -36.93 -12.03
C ASN A 134 12.66 -37.49 -11.00
N GLN A 135 12.29 -38.58 -10.35
CA GLN A 135 12.97 -39.88 -10.46
C GLN A 135 12.65 -40.80 -9.27
N THR A 136 12.27 -42.02 -9.66
CA THR A 136 12.38 -43.29 -8.93
C THR A 136 11.64 -43.40 -7.59
N VAL A 137 10.47 -44.03 -7.71
CA VAL A 137 9.85 -44.85 -6.66
C VAL A 137 10.88 -45.85 -6.14
N GLU A 138 11.48 -45.54 -5.00
CA GLU A 138 12.04 -46.54 -4.10
C GLU A 138 11.15 -46.63 -2.87
N THR A 139 10.59 -47.81 -2.71
CA THR A 139 9.69 -48.22 -1.64
C THR A 139 10.41 -48.15 -0.29
N THR A 140 10.25 -47.06 0.44
CA THR A 140 10.36 -47.06 1.90
C THR A 140 9.01 -46.70 2.47
N THR A 141 8.42 -47.63 3.22
CA THR A 141 7.14 -47.49 3.93
C THR A 141 7.07 -46.15 4.67
N VAL A 142 6.28 -45.21 4.15
CA VAL A 142 6.10 -43.89 4.75
C VAL A 142 5.33 -44.07 6.06
N ALA A 143 6.02 -43.94 7.19
CA ALA A 143 5.39 -43.95 8.50
C ALA A 143 4.48 -42.71 8.62
N CYS A 144 3.19 -42.95 8.75
CA CYS A 144 2.17 -41.92 9.01
C CYS A 144 2.53 -41.15 10.29
N GLY A 145 2.69 -39.83 10.19
CA GLY A 145 2.92 -38.97 11.35
C GLY A 145 1.65 -38.76 12.17
N SER A 146 1.78 -38.72 13.50
CA SER A 146 0.65 -38.55 14.41
C SER A 146 0.11 -37.12 14.39
N CYS A 147 -1.22 -36.96 14.34
CA CYS A 147 -1.91 -35.68 14.46
C CYS A 147 -2.22 -35.31 15.92
N TYR A 148 -1.56 -35.92 16.90
CA TYR A 148 -1.74 -35.65 18.34
C TYR A 148 -3.22 -35.62 18.77
N GLY A 149 -3.98 -36.66 18.38
CA GLY A 149 -5.40 -36.83 18.72
C GLY A 149 -6.39 -36.13 17.79
N ALA A 150 -5.92 -35.43 16.76
CA ALA A 150 -6.79 -34.77 15.78
C ALA A 150 -7.20 -35.66 14.58
N GLU A 151 -6.74 -36.92 14.52
CA GLU A 151 -7.13 -37.90 13.49
C GLU A 151 -8.66 -38.12 13.48
N ASN A 152 -9.31 -37.95 12.34
CA ASN A 152 -10.73 -38.24 12.15
C ASN A 152 -11.00 -38.72 10.73
N GLU A 153 -11.64 -39.88 10.57
CA GLU A 153 -12.07 -40.38 9.27
C GLU A 153 -13.19 -39.52 8.67
N ASP A 154 -14.07 -38.95 9.50
CA ASP A 154 -15.22 -38.15 9.04
C ASP A 154 -14.81 -36.79 8.44
N LEU A 155 -13.65 -36.24 8.87
CA LEU A 155 -13.12 -34.96 8.40
C LEU A 155 -11.95 -35.13 7.40
N ASN A 156 -11.72 -36.37 6.94
CA ASN A 156 -10.61 -36.77 6.07
C ASN A 156 -9.24 -36.33 6.64
N ILE A 157 -9.02 -36.53 7.95
CA ILE A 157 -7.76 -36.27 8.65
C ILE A 157 -7.17 -37.62 9.06
N THR A 158 -6.37 -38.21 8.19
CA THR A 158 -5.81 -39.56 8.39
C THR A 158 -4.37 -39.53 8.88
N CYS A 159 -3.59 -38.50 8.52
CA CYS A 159 -2.17 -38.39 8.88
C CYS A 159 -1.70 -36.93 8.87
N CYS A 160 -0.71 -36.60 9.71
CA CYS A 160 -0.10 -35.28 9.73
C CYS A 160 1.42 -35.40 9.62
N GLN A 161 1.96 -35.01 8.47
CA GLN A 161 3.39 -35.13 8.19
C GLN A 161 4.14 -33.84 8.51
N THR A 162 3.51 -32.68 8.27
CA THR A 162 4.08 -31.35 8.53
C THR A 162 3.43 -30.66 9.72
N CYS A 163 4.08 -29.62 10.25
CA CYS A 163 3.49 -28.78 11.30
C CYS A 163 2.17 -28.13 10.84
N ASP A 164 2.09 -27.73 9.57
CA ASP A 164 0.90 -27.09 9.03
C ASP A 164 -0.26 -28.09 8.89
N ASP A 165 0.01 -29.37 8.62
CA ASP A 165 -1.04 -30.40 8.64
C ASP A 165 -1.63 -30.57 10.05
N VAL A 166 -0.79 -30.55 11.09
CA VAL A 166 -1.24 -30.63 12.49
C VAL A 166 -2.10 -29.41 12.83
N LYS A 167 -1.68 -28.20 12.43
CA LYS A 167 -2.47 -26.97 12.62
C LYS A 167 -3.81 -27.04 11.90
N GLN A 168 -3.84 -27.47 10.64
CA GLN A 168 -5.08 -27.62 9.87
C GLN A 168 -6.03 -28.65 10.48
N ALA A 169 -5.49 -29.76 11.00
CA ALA A 169 -6.27 -30.78 11.69
C ALA A 169 -6.93 -30.23 12.97
N TYR A 170 -6.19 -29.47 13.77
CA TYR A 170 -6.69 -28.81 14.98
C TYR A 170 -7.75 -27.74 14.65
N LEU A 171 -7.51 -26.92 13.61
CA LEU A 171 -8.46 -25.91 13.13
C LEU A 171 -9.78 -26.55 12.68
N LYS A 172 -9.73 -27.64 11.91
CA LYS A 172 -10.92 -28.40 11.49
C LYS A 172 -11.71 -28.97 12.67
N ARG A 173 -11.02 -29.34 13.75
CA ARG A 173 -11.63 -29.80 15.02
C ARG A 173 -11.96 -28.68 15.99
N GLN A 174 -11.69 -27.41 15.63
CA GLN A 174 -11.86 -26.24 16.48
C GLN A 174 -11.10 -26.35 17.81
N TRP A 175 -9.93 -27.01 17.81
CA TRP A 175 -9.08 -27.17 18.98
C TRP A 175 -7.99 -26.10 19.02
N ALA A 176 -7.80 -25.51 20.19
CA ALA A 176 -6.72 -24.58 20.46
C ALA A 176 -5.40 -25.32 20.71
N ILE A 177 -4.32 -24.93 20.02
CA ILE A 177 -2.98 -25.47 20.27
C ILE A 177 -2.39 -24.73 21.47
N LYS A 178 -2.43 -25.36 22.65
CA LYS A 178 -1.94 -24.72 23.90
C LYS A 178 -0.41 -24.69 24.02
N ASN A 179 0.29 -25.66 23.44
CA ASN A 179 1.76 -25.75 23.48
C ASN A 179 2.29 -26.20 22.11
N LEU A 180 2.83 -25.27 21.33
CA LEU A 180 3.42 -25.59 20.03
C LEU A 180 4.70 -26.44 20.18
N SER A 181 5.40 -26.30 21.31
CA SER A 181 6.61 -27.04 21.66
C SER A 181 6.40 -28.52 21.98
N SER A 182 5.16 -28.98 22.25
CA SER A 182 4.89 -30.41 22.45
C SER A 182 4.76 -31.20 21.15
N ILE A 183 4.76 -30.50 20.01
CA ILE A 183 4.58 -31.09 18.68
C ILE A 183 5.94 -31.18 17.99
N LYS A 184 6.45 -32.40 17.84
CA LYS A 184 7.76 -32.68 17.20
C LYS A 184 7.85 -32.14 15.78
N GLN A 185 6.74 -32.19 15.03
CA GLN A 185 6.67 -31.65 13.66
C GLN A 185 6.84 -30.13 13.60
N CYS A 186 6.62 -29.41 14.71
CA CYS A 186 6.69 -27.96 14.80
C CYS A 186 7.97 -27.45 15.48
N GLU A 187 8.81 -28.34 16.02
CA GLU A 187 10.02 -27.99 16.78
C GLU A 187 11.10 -27.33 15.91
N ASN A 188 11.19 -27.71 14.62
CA ASN A 188 12.19 -27.19 13.68
C ASN A 188 11.66 -26.07 12.77
N VAL A 189 10.37 -25.74 12.85
CA VAL A 189 9.78 -24.67 12.04
C VAL A 189 9.96 -23.38 12.81
N LYS A 190 10.61 -22.39 12.16
CA LYS A 190 10.99 -21.02 12.57
C LYS A 190 10.14 -20.26 13.61
N SER A 191 8.97 -20.75 14.01
CA SER A 191 8.05 -20.15 14.98
C SER A 191 8.68 -19.63 16.27
N SER A 192 9.69 -20.30 16.85
CA SER A 192 10.40 -19.82 18.04
C SER A 192 11.29 -18.60 17.75
N GLU A 193 11.91 -18.51 16.58
CA GLU A 193 12.71 -17.35 16.18
C GLU A 193 11.81 -16.18 15.76
N THR A 194 10.76 -16.45 14.97
CA THR A 194 9.76 -15.43 14.59
C THR A 194 9.12 -14.80 15.83
N LEU A 195 8.87 -15.59 16.89
CA LEU A 195 8.33 -15.12 18.17
C LEU A 195 9.32 -14.25 18.96
N LYS A 196 10.63 -14.52 18.90
CA LYS A 196 11.67 -13.72 19.56
C LYS A 196 11.86 -12.36 18.88
N HIS A 197 11.76 -12.32 17.56
CA HIS A 197 11.85 -11.09 16.76
C HIS A 197 10.53 -10.28 16.71
N ALA A 198 9.41 -10.87 17.13
CA ALA A 198 8.08 -10.28 16.99
C ALA A 198 7.93 -8.88 17.61
N PHE A 199 8.61 -8.62 18.73
CA PHE A 199 8.54 -7.35 19.49
C PHE A 199 9.85 -6.54 19.47
N LEU A 200 10.88 -7.04 18.79
CA LEU A 200 12.20 -6.39 18.70
C LEU A 200 12.40 -5.66 17.37
N GLU A 201 11.36 -5.63 16.54
CA GLU A 201 11.37 -5.07 15.19
C GLU A 201 10.08 -4.30 14.94
N GLY A 202 10.17 -3.33 14.03
CA GLY A 202 9.02 -2.66 13.45
C GLY A 202 8.69 -3.18 12.05
N CYS A 203 7.57 -2.71 11.53
CA CYS A 203 7.12 -2.96 10.19
C CYS A 203 6.70 -1.66 9.49
N GLN A 204 7.18 -1.47 8.26
CA GLN A 204 6.61 -0.53 7.31
C GLN A 204 5.72 -1.27 6.33
N ILE A 205 4.44 -0.91 6.27
CA ILE A 205 3.48 -1.40 5.29
C ILE A 205 3.24 -0.27 4.29
N TYR A 206 3.61 -0.46 3.03
CA TYR A 206 3.45 0.55 2.00
C TYR A 206 3.05 -0.04 0.66
N GLY A 207 2.34 0.73 -0.16
CA GLY A 207 1.88 0.30 -1.48
C GLY A 207 0.49 0.80 -1.76
N TYR A 208 -0.28 0.00 -2.51
CA TYR A 208 -1.68 0.32 -2.77
C TYR A 208 -2.56 -0.92 -2.79
N MET A 209 -3.84 -0.73 -2.50
CA MET A 209 -4.89 -1.73 -2.67
C MET A 209 -5.98 -1.20 -3.60
N GLU A 210 -6.66 -2.10 -4.29
CA GLU A 210 -7.84 -1.79 -5.10
C GLU A 210 -9.06 -2.42 -4.44
N VAL A 211 -9.96 -1.58 -3.94
CA VAL A 211 -11.21 -1.98 -3.28
C VAL A 211 -12.40 -1.52 -4.13
N ASN A 212 -13.60 -2.04 -3.86
CA ASN A 212 -14.78 -1.47 -4.51
C ASN A 212 -15.03 -0.06 -4.00
N ARG A 213 -15.53 0.82 -4.86
CA ARG A 213 -15.90 2.18 -4.49
C ARG A 213 -17.25 2.20 -3.76
N VAL A 214 -17.30 1.57 -2.59
CA VAL A 214 -18.44 1.50 -1.68
C VAL A 214 -17.99 1.81 -0.26
N GLY A 215 -18.94 2.00 0.66
CA GLY A 215 -18.60 2.07 2.08
C GLY A 215 -17.92 0.77 2.52
N GLY A 216 -16.81 0.88 3.23
CA GLY A 216 -16.01 -0.24 3.70
C GLY A 216 -15.07 0.22 4.81
N SER A 217 -14.19 -0.67 5.23
CA SER A 217 -13.11 -0.36 6.16
C SER A 217 -11.95 -1.32 5.92
N PHE A 218 -10.74 -0.90 6.22
CA PHE A 218 -9.60 -1.80 6.28
C PHE A 218 -8.93 -1.74 7.63
N HIS A 219 -8.41 -2.87 8.08
CA HIS A 219 -7.79 -2.98 9.38
C HIS A 219 -6.44 -3.69 9.28
N ILE A 220 -5.54 -3.30 10.17
CA ILE A 220 -4.25 -3.93 10.37
C ILE A 220 -4.29 -4.58 11.74
N SER A 221 -4.06 -5.89 11.79
CA SER A 221 -4.19 -6.67 13.01
C SER A 221 -2.99 -7.59 13.23
N PRO A 222 -2.67 -7.92 14.50
CA PRO A 222 -1.71 -8.97 14.81
C PRO A 222 -2.33 -10.36 14.58
N GLY A 223 -1.53 -11.29 14.08
CA GLY A 223 -1.90 -12.67 13.75
C GLY A 223 -2.22 -12.87 12.27
N HIS A 224 -2.30 -14.14 11.87
CA HIS A 224 -2.85 -14.49 10.56
C HIS A 224 -4.37 -14.40 10.62
N SER A 225 -4.96 -13.63 9.70
CA SER A 225 -6.42 -13.59 9.49
C SER A 225 -6.87 -14.83 8.72
N PHE A 226 -7.93 -15.48 9.20
CA PHE A 226 -8.59 -16.57 8.50
C PHE A 226 -10.12 -16.46 8.65
N SER A 227 -10.85 -16.92 7.64
CA SER A 227 -12.32 -16.89 7.61
C SER A 227 -12.86 -18.31 7.79
N ILE A 228 -13.66 -18.53 8.84
CA ILE A 228 -14.41 -19.77 9.05
C ILE A 228 -15.90 -19.41 9.09
N ASN A 229 -16.71 -20.00 8.21
CA ASN A 229 -18.17 -19.82 8.19
C ASN A 229 -18.63 -18.35 8.18
N HIS A 230 -18.01 -17.49 7.35
CA HIS A 230 -18.29 -16.05 7.26
C HIS A 230 -17.96 -15.24 8.53
N ILE A 231 -17.23 -15.82 9.49
CA ILE A 231 -16.72 -15.12 10.67
C ILE A 231 -15.21 -14.93 10.49
N HIS A 232 -14.77 -13.67 10.62
CA HIS A 232 -13.37 -13.31 10.63
C HIS A 232 -12.77 -13.58 12.00
N VAL A 233 -11.73 -14.41 12.03
CA VAL A 233 -11.00 -14.72 13.27
C VAL A 233 -9.51 -14.49 13.02
N HIS A 234 -8.85 -13.84 13.98
CA HIS A 234 -7.40 -13.69 13.99
C HIS A 234 -6.79 -14.76 14.90
N ASP A 235 -5.82 -15.52 14.38
CA ASP A 235 -5.07 -16.46 15.22
C ASP A 235 -3.99 -15.70 15.99
N VAL A 236 -4.37 -15.17 17.15
CA VAL A 236 -3.45 -14.57 18.13
C VAL A 236 -2.94 -15.60 19.15
N GLN A 237 -3.35 -16.87 19.02
CA GLN A 237 -3.11 -17.93 20.00
C GLN A 237 -1.62 -18.27 20.23
N PRO A 238 -0.67 -18.07 19.28
CA PRO A 238 0.75 -18.26 19.58
C PRO A 238 1.33 -17.20 20.54
N TYR A 239 0.60 -16.15 20.88
CA TYR A 239 1.14 -14.91 21.46
C TYR A 239 0.43 -14.48 22.77
N ALA A 240 -0.20 -15.44 23.47
CA ALA A 240 -1.28 -15.29 24.45
C ALA A 240 -1.02 -14.52 25.77
N SER A 241 -0.12 -13.52 25.86
CA SER A 241 0.07 -12.81 27.15
C SER A 241 0.57 -11.36 27.11
N THR A 242 0.73 -10.71 25.97
CA THR A 242 1.17 -9.30 25.93
C THR A 242 0.20 -8.42 25.19
N GLN A 243 -0.26 -7.35 25.83
CA GLN A 243 -0.91 -6.21 25.17
C GLN A 243 -0.04 -5.81 23.97
N PHE A 244 -0.62 -5.79 22.77
CA PHE A 244 0.11 -5.40 21.56
C PHE A 244 0.16 -3.89 21.48
N ASN A 245 1.37 -3.33 21.37
CA ASN A 245 1.50 -1.90 21.12
C ASN A 245 1.29 -1.60 19.64
N MET A 246 0.07 -1.21 19.29
CA MET A 246 -0.34 -0.82 17.93
C MET A 246 -0.10 0.66 17.63
N THR A 247 0.78 1.33 18.38
CA THR A 247 1.19 2.71 18.08
C THR A 247 1.74 2.74 16.67
N HIS A 248 1.25 3.67 15.86
CA HIS A 248 1.62 3.72 14.45
C HIS A 248 1.75 5.15 13.96
N ARG A 249 2.51 5.29 12.87
CA ARG A 249 2.68 6.54 12.14
C ARG A 249 2.15 6.38 10.74
N ILE A 250 1.16 7.19 10.39
CA ILE A 250 0.63 7.30 9.04
C ILE A 250 1.56 8.25 8.30
N ARG A 251 2.41 7.73 7.41
CA ARG A 251 3.25 8.57 6.56
C ARG A 251 2.45 9.14 5.41
N HIS A 252 1.61 8.30 4.80
CA HIS A 252 0.74 8.71 3.72
C HIS A 252 -0.52 7.84 3.68
N LEU A 253 -1.69 8.45 3.54
CA LEU A 253 -2.93 7.78 3.15
C LEU A 253 -3.69 8.65 2.14
N SER A 254 -3.95 8.10 0.96
CA SER A 254 -4.70 8.79 -0.09
C SER A 254 -5.64 7.86 -0.85
N PHE A 255 -6.70 8.43 -1.39
CA PHE A 255 -7.73 7.72 -2.14
C PHE A 255 -7.72 8.19 -3.59
N GLY A 256 -7.49 7.26 -4.51
CA GLY A 256 -7.45 7.50 -5.95
C GLY A 256 -6.08 7.99 -6.44
N VAL A 257 -6.13 8.94 -7.37
CA VAL A 257 -4.95 9.56 -7.98
C VAL A 257 -4.48 10.73 -7.13
N ASN A 258 -3.17 10.93 -7.07
CA ASN A 258 -2.61 12.07 -6.36
C ASN A 258 -2.85 13.35 -7.18
N VAL A 259 -3.51 14.33 -6.57
CA VAL A 259 -3.82 15.62 -7.19
C VAL A 259 -2.87 16.68 -6.61
N PRO A 260 -2.11 17.40 -7.46
CA PRO A 260 -1.17 18.40 -6.98
C PRO A 260 -1.90 19.52 -6.22
N GLY A 261 -1.41 19.85 -5.02
CA GLY A 261 -1.99 20.90 -4.17
C GLY A 261 -3.03 20.41 -3.17
N VAL A 262 -3.50 19.15 -3.26
CA VAL A 262 -4.38 18.55 -2.27
C VAL A 262 -3.54 17.94 -1.14
N SER A 263 -3.72 18.42 0.08
CA SER A 263 -3.12 17.82 1.27
C SER A 263 -4.07 16.78 1.87
N ASN A 264 -3.60 15.57 2.11
CA ASN A 264 -4.40 14.58 2.84
C ASN A 264 -4.40 14.93 4.34
N PRO A 265 -5.54 14.81 5.04
CA PRO A 265 -5.70 15.31 6.41
C PRO A 265 -4.90 14.52 7.46
N ILE A 266 -4.59 13.25 7.17
CA ILE A 266 -4.00 12.29 8.11
C ILE A 266 -2.53 11.96 7.77
N ASP A 267 -1.98 12.58 6.73
CA ASP A 267 -0.57 12.42 6.38
C ASP A 267 0.33 12.97 7.49
N GLY A 268 1.34 12.18 7.89
CA GLY A 268 2.30 12.54 8.93
C GLY A 268 1.79 12.40 10.36
N THR A 269 0.59 11.90 10.58
CA THR A 269 0.01 11.73 11.92
C THR A 269 0.60 10.52 12.66
N ILE A 270 0.67 10.61 13.98
CA ILE A 270 1.09 9.53 14.88
C ILE A 270 -0.09 9.25 15.81
N VAL A 271 -0.51 8.00 15.85
CA VAL A 271 -1.58 7.52 16.73
C VAL A 271 -0.97 6.57 17.73
N VAL A 272 -1.06 6.91 19.01
CA VAL A 272 -0.59 6.08 20.12
C VAL A 272 -1.69 5.10 20.48
N ALA A 273 -1.34 3.82 20.61
CA ALA A 273 -2.29 2.81 21.04
C ALA A 273 -2.53 2.90 22.54
N ASP A 274 -3.79 2.99 22.95
CA ASP A 274 -4.21 2.79 24.34
C ASP A 274 -4.13 1.30 24.71
N GLU A 275 -3.97 0.99 26.01
CA GLU A 275 -3.73 -0.38 26.53
C GLU A 275 -4.83 -1.42 26.16
N GLU A 276 -5.98 -0.97 25.64
CA GLU A 276 -7.10 -1.81 25.20
C GLU A 276 -7.16 -2.06 23.68
N CYS A 277 -6.31 -1.44 22.87
CA CYS A 277 -6.43 -1.48 21.41
C CYS A 277 -5.55 -2.58 20.78
N SER A 278 -6.15 -3.75 20.51
CA SER A 278 -5.47 -4.88 19.85
C SER A 278 -5.43 -4.82 18.33
N THR A 279 -6.16 -3.89 17.70
CA THR A 279 -6.33 -3.80 16.23
C THR A 279 -6.36 -2.35 15.76
N ILE A 280 -5.68 -2.04 14.66
CA ILE A 280 -5.77 -0.73 14.00
C ILE A 280 -6.91 -0.79 12.98
N ILE A 281 -7.92 0.08 13.15
CA ILE A 281 -9.00 0.26 12.17
C ILE A 281 -8.76 1.59 11.46
N ILE A 282 -8.72 1.57 10.13
CA ILE A 282 -8.59 2.76 9.28
C ILE A 282 -9.84 2.86 8.40
N ILE A 283 -10.45 4.05 8.42
CA ILE A 283 -11.76 4.39 7.82
C ILE A 283 -11.77 4.11 6.31
#